data_AF-A0AAW2V7Y6-F1
#
_entry.id   AF-A0AAW2V7Y6-F1
#
_cell.length_a   1.000
_cell.length_b   1.000
_cell.length_c   1.000
_cell.angle_alpha   90.00
_cell.angle_beta   90.00
_cell.angle_gamma   90.00
#
_symmetry.space_group_name_H-M   'P 1'
#
loop_
_entity.id
_entity.type
_entity.pdbx_description
1 polymer ?
#
loop_
_entity_poly.entity_id
_entity_poly.type
_entity_poly.pdbx_seq_one_letter_code
_entity_poly.pdbx_strand_id
1 'polypeptide(L)' 'MRRLKSGAGEELRFQLSNVQTWMSAALTNEDTCVDGFEDVEEGALKSDVCDRTLKVKEVTSNALALVNSFVAKVMVP' A
#
# COMPACT_ATOMS: atom_id res chain seq x y z
N MET A 1 9.75 -7.92 -23.85
CA MET A 1 9.39 -8.46 -22.51
C MET A 1 9.52 -9.97 -22.55
N ARG A 2 10.17 -10.60 -21.57
CA ARG A 2 10.27 -12.08 -21.50
C ARG A 2 8.91 -12.64 -21.07
N ARG A 3 8.30 -13.51 -21.88
CA ARG A 3 7.14 -14.30 -21.45
C ARG A 3 7.59 -15.27 -20.35
N LEU A 4 6.95 -15.20 -19.19
CA LEU A 4 7.17 -16.17 -18.11
C LEU A 4 6.52 -17.50 -18.50
N LYS A 5 7.11 -18.62 -18.09
CA LYS A 5 6.47 -19.94 -18.21
C LYS A 5 5.13 -19.90 -17.47
N SER A 6 4.08 -20.55 -18.00
CA SER A 6 2.70 -20.46 -17.49
C SER A 6 2.59 -20.59 -15.97
N GLY A 7 3.23 -21.61 -15.36
CA GLY A 7 3.22 -21.80 -13.91
C GLY A 7 4.00 -20.72 -13.12
N ALA A 8 5.04 -20.13 -13.70
CA ALA A 8 5.73 -18.99 -13.09
C ALA A 8 4.91 -17.68 -13.20
N GLY A 9 4.09 -17.55 -14.23
CA GLY A 9 3.18 -16.40 -14.39
C GLY A 9 2.01 -16.41 -13.42
N GLU A 10 1.46 -17.60 -13.10
CA GLU A 10 0.40 -17.77 -12.10
C GLU A 10 0.90 -17.50 -10.68
N GLU A 11 2.06 -18.04 -10.31
CA GLU A 11 2.70 -17.75 -9.02
C GLU A 11 2.98 -16.25 -8.85
N LEU A 12 3.56 -15.61 -9.88
CA LEU A 12 3.81 -14.16 -9.84
C LEU A 12 2.51 -13.36 -9.69
N ARG A 13 1.43 -13.76 -10.39
CA ARG A 13 0.12 -13.14 -10.27
C ARG A 13 -0.41 -13.24 -8.84
N PHE A 14 -0.31 -14.40 -8.21
CA PHE A 14 -0.73 -14.60 -6.83
C PHE A 14 0.09 -13.73 -5.87
N GLN A 15 1.41 -13.70 -6.01
CA GLN A 15 2.28 -12.84 -5.20
C GLN A 15 1.95 -11.36 -5.35
N LEU A 16 1.72 -10.87 -6.58
CA LEU A 16 1.30 -9.49 -6.83
C LEU A 16 -0.06 -9.16 -6.20
N SER A 17 -1.01 -10.10 -6.22
CA SER A 17 -2.29 -9.89 -5.53
C SER A 17 -2.13 -9.75 -4.01
N ASN A 18 -1.24 -10.53 -3.38
CA ASN A 18 -0.94 -10.39 -1.95
C ASN A 18 -0.33 -9.00 -1.65
N VAL A 19 0.60 -8.53 -2.49
CA VAL A 19 1.19 -7.19 -2.35
C VAL A 19 0.09 -6.12 -2.42
N GLN A 20 -0.80 -6.17 -3.42
CA GLN A 20 -1.90 -5.21 -3.55
C GLN A 20 -2.82 -5.23 -2.32
N THR A 21 -3.20 -6.41 -1.82
CA THR A 21 -4.03 -6.56 -0.63
C THR A 21 -3.36 -6.00 0.62
N TRP A 22 -2.10 -6.36 0.89
CA TRP A 22 -1.41 -5.91 2.09
C TRP A 22 -1.11 -4.42 2.09
N MET A 23 -0.81 -3.83 0.93
CA MET A 23 -0.61 -2.38 0.83
C MET A 23 -1.91 -1.61 0.99
N SER A 24 -3.02 -2.13 0.46
CA SER A 24 -4.35 -1.53 0.69
C SER A 24 -4.74 -1.61 2.17
N ALA A 25 -4.43 -2.71 2.84
CA ALA A 25 -4.63 -2.86 4.28
C ALA A 25 -3.72 -1.92 5.09
N ALA A 26 -2.47 -1.70 4.66
CA ALA A 26 -1.58 -0.73 5.29
C ALA A 26 -2.15 0.70 5.23
N LEU A 27 -2.67 1.12 4.06
CA LEU A 27 -3.37 2.41 3.91
C LEU A 27 -4.54 2.54 4.90
N THR A 28 -5.38 1.51 5.02
CA THR A 28 -6.48 1.49 5.99
C THR A 28 -5.98 1.59 7.43
N ASN A 29 -4.90 0.89 7.78
CA ASN A 29 -4.33 0.96 9.13
C ASN A 29 -3.76 2.34 9.45
N GLU A 30 -3.13 3.00 8.47
CA GLU A 30 -2.62 4.37 8.61
C GLU A 30 -3.76 5.37 8.79
N ASP A 31 -4.87 5.20 8.05
CA ASP A 31 -6.09 6.01 8.23
C ASP A 31 -6.68 5.80 9.63
N THR A 32 -6.92 4.55 10.02
CA THR A 32 -7.44 4.23 11.36
C THR A 32 -6.50 4.70 12.48
N CYS A 33 -5.19 4.72 12.25
CA CYS A 33 -4.23 5.27 13.20
C CYS A 33 -4.46 6.77 13.43
N VAL A 34 -4.75 7.56 12.38
CA VAL A 34 -5.04 9.00 12.55
C VAL A 34 -6.42 9.21 13.16
N ASP A 35 -7.42 8.43 12.74
CA ASP A 35 -8.79 8.47 13.30
C ASP A 35 -8.76 8.23 14.82
N GLY A 36 -7.90 7.33 15.30
CA GLY A 36 -7.73 7.05 16.73
C GLY A 36 -7.20 8.22 17.57
N PHE A 37 -6.75 9.31 16.94
CA PHE A 37 -6.29 10.53 17.63
C PHE A 37 -7.28 11.69 17.52
N GLU A 38 -8.45 11.52 16.90
CA GLU A 38 -9.42 12.63 16.72
C GLU A 38 -9.80 13.28 18.06
N ASP A 39 -10.12 12.48 19.08
CA ASP A 39 -10.51 12.93 20.43
C ASP A 39 -9.32 13.20 21.37
N VAL A 40 -8.08 13.11 20.87
CA VAL A 40 -6.88 13.46 21.64
C VAL A 40 -6.67 14.97 21.56
N GLU A 41 -6.46 15.61 22.71
CA GLU A 41 -6.13 17.03 22.82
C GLU A 41 -4.95 17.41 21.92
N GLU A 42 -5.03 18.59 21.30
CA GLU A 42 -3.96 19.08 20.44
C GLU A 42 -2.65 19.26 21.20
N GLY A 43 -1.56 18.78 20.61
CA GLY A 43 -0.25 18.83 21.24
C GLY A 43 0.82 18.13 20.43
N ALA A 44 2.08 18.32 20.84
CA ALA A 44 3.24 17.83 20.10
C ALA A 44 3.21 16.32 19.82
N LEU A 45 2.63 15.52 20.72
CA LEU A 45 2.47 14.08 20.53
C LEU A 45 1.52 13.76 19.36
N LYS A 46 0.31 14.34 19.36
CA LYS A 46 -0.67 14.13 18.29
C LYS A 46 -0.12 14.58 16.96
N SER A 47 0.48 15.78 16.90
CA SER A 47 1.08 16.29 15.67
C SER A 47 2.22 15.40 15.16
N ASP A 48 3.15 14.97 16.02
CA ASP A 48 4.27 14.12 15.59
C ASP A 48 3.81 12.74 15.10
N VAL A 49 2.81 12.13 15.75
CA VAL A 49 2.25 10.85 15.30
C VAL A 49 1.50 11.02 13.98
N CYS A 50 0.56 11.96 13.89
CA CYS A 50 -0.23 12.17 12.67
C CYS A 50 0.64 12.56 11.47
N ASP A 51 1.64 13.43 11.66
CA ASP A 51 2.57 13.84 10.59
C ASP A 51 3.41 12.68 10.06
N ARG A 52 3.86 11.78 10.95
CA ARG A 52 4.61 10.59 10.55
C ARG A 52 3.72 9.58 9.86
N THR A 53 2.52 9.33 10.38
CA THR A 53 1.56 8.42 9.77
C THR A 53 1.18 8.90 8.37
N LEU A 54 0.98 10.21 8.17
CA LEU A 54 0.71 10.78 6.85
C LEU A 54 1.86 10.52 5.87
N LYS A 55 3.11 10.71 6.28
CA LYS A 55 4.29 10.43 5.43
C LYS A 55 4.37 8.95 5.05
N VAL A 56 4.08 8.04 5.99
CA VAL A 56 4.04 6.61 5.69
C VAL A 56 2.93 6.32 4.68
N LYS A 57 1.73 6.89 4.87
CA LYS A 57 0.60 6.78 3.93
C LYS A 57 0.93 7.23 2.52
N GLU A 58 1.63 8.35 2.37
CA GLU A 58 2.09 8.82 1.06
C GLU A 58 3.03 7.81 0.39
N VAL A 59 4.00 7.26 1.12
CA VAL A 59 4.93 6.25 0.60
C VAL A 59 4.20 4.95 0.25
N THR A 60 3.30 4.47 1.12
CA THR A 60 2.46 3.28 0.87
C THR A 60 1.60 3.47 -0.39
N SER A 61 0.95 4.63 -0.54
CA SER A 61 0.12 4.97 -1.69
C SER A 61 0.93 5.02 -2.99
N ASN A 62 2.08 5.70 -2.98
CA ASN A 62 2.98 5.76 -4.14
C ASN A 62 3.45 4.37 -4.57
N ALA A 63 3.83 3.52 -3.61
CA ALA A 63 4.28 2.17 -3.91
C ALA A 63 3.12 1.29 -4.43
N LEU A 64 1.90 1.45 -3.90
CA LEU A 64 0.72 0.72 -4.40
C LEU A 64 0.39 1.14 -5.84
N ALA A 65 0.51 2.42 -6.17
CA ALA A 65 0.34 2.91 -7.54
C ALA A 65 1.36 2.28 -8.51
N LEU A 66 2.62 2.16 -8.09
CA LEU A 66 3.67 1.50 -8.89
C LEU A 66 3.37 0.02 -9.11
N VAL A 67 2.96 -0.71 -8.06
CA VAL A 67 2.56 -2.12 -8.15
C VAL A 67 1.38 -2.29 -9.09
N ASN A 68 0.35 -1.45 -8.97
CA ASN A 68 -0.82 -1.48 -9.85
C ASN A 68 -0.44 -1.22 -11.32
N SER A 69 0.47 -0.27 -11.57
CA SER A 69 1.01 -0.02 -12.92
C SER A 69 1.78 -1.22 -13.47
N PHE A 70 2.56 -1.90 -12.63
CA PHE A 70 3.30 -3.09 -13.02
C PHE A 70 2.37 -4.26 -13.35
N VAL A 71 1.39 -4.54 -12.48
CA VAL A 71 0.34 -5.55 -12.69
C VAL A 71 -0.37 -5.34 -14.02
N ALA A 72 -0.81 -4.10 -14.30
CA ALA A 72 -1.46 -3.76 -15.56
C ALA A 72 -0.58 -4.01 -16.80
N LYS A 73 0.75 -3.90 -16.68
CA LYS A 73 1.67 -4.15 -17.81
C LYS A 73 2.01 -5.62 -18.01
N VAL A 74 2.04 -6.43 -16.94
CA VAL A 74 2.53 -7.81 -17.00
C VAL A 74 1.43 -8.87 -16.96
N MET A 75 0.21 -8.50 -16.57
CA MET A 75 -0.92 -9.43 -16.43
C MET A 75 -2.04 -9.21 -17.45
N VAL A 76 -1.95 -8.18 -18.30
CA VAL A 76 -2.81 -8.01 -19.48
C VAL A 76 -2.30 -8.96 -20.60
N PRO A 77 -3.19 -9.74 -21.26
CA PRO A 77 -2.83 -10.63 -22.36
C PRO A 77 -2.09 -9.97 -23.53
#